data_AF-A0A653D5Y8-F1
#
_entry.id   AF-A0A653D5Y8-F1
#
_cell.length_a   1.000
_cell.length_b   1.000
_cell.length_c   1.000
_cell.angle_alpha   90.00
_cell.angle_beta   90.00
_cell.angle_gamma   90.00
#
_symmetry.space_group_name_H-M   'P 1'
#
loop_
_entity.id
_entity.type
_entity.pdbx_description
1 polymer ?
#
loop_
_entity_poly.entity_id
_entity_poly.type
_entity_poly.pdbx_seq_one_letter_code
_entity_poly.pdbx_strand_id
1 'polypeptide(L)'
;VQVQIKNDTEKFCELATSCTLQEQQIEVVRKKVAYMENEISENKRKLDEAEQQLNVIKDKYNEVASQAKSLQSRAKGLSKGFLPSDEGFDEFRKQYDALPDDVEELKAKKEQYASRIACLNIADDEELQEYESRLNQIKSLTEQVESSNRSLNKISAKIERVEEEWLTPLKELVSQIDAKFARAFQTMGCAGQVSVYTGEDEKDYSNYGISIMVTYRNGEPLQELNSSIQSGGERAVATATYMLSLQELTPVPFRCVDEINQGMDANNERRIFELIVECTCQPTSSQYFLITPKLIPNLSYSENMKIHIVHNGPFVEKDRKWGFSKLCNPEGAQIA
;
A
#
# COMPACT_ATOMS: atom_id res chain seq x y z
N VAL A 1 -13.66 -142.30 70.03
CA VAL A 1 -13.55 -142.06 68.57
C VAL A 1 -14.79 -141.35 68.00
N GLN A 2 -16.02 -141.86 68.17
CA GLN A 2 -17.24 -141.20 67.65
C GLN A 2 -17.54 -139.79 68.22
N VAL A 3 -17.26 -139.55 69.52
CA VAL A 3 -17.49 -138.23 70.15
C VAL A 3 -16.51 -137.16 69.63
N GLN A 4 -15.26 -137.55 69.34
CA GLN A 4 -14.24 -136.66 68.78
C GLN A 4 -14.61 -136.23 67.37
N ILE A 5 -15.05 -137.18 66.54
CA ILE A 5 -15.48 -136.92 65.16
C ILE A 5 -16.66 -135.95 65.13
N LYS A 6 -17.63 -136.11 66.05
CA LYS A 6 -18.80 -135.23 66.11
C LYS A 6 -18.43 -133.78 66.48
N ASN A 7 -17.55 -133.62 67.47
CA ASN A 7 -17.06 -132.32 67.93
C ASN A 7 -16.19 -131.61 66.87
N ASP A 8 -15.39 -132.37 66.12
CA ASP A 8 -14.57 -131.85 65.02
C ASP A 8 -15.45 -131.48 63.81
N THR A 9 -16.53 -132.23 63.54
CA THR A 9 -17.53 -131.84 62.51
C THR A 9 -18.37 -130.62 62.90
N GLU A 10 -18.74 -130.46 64.17
CA GLU A 10 -19.45 -129.25 64.64
C GLU A 10 -18.54 -128.02 64.52
N LYS A 11 -17.27 -128.11 64.95
CA LYS A 11 -16.27 -127.06 64.72
C LYS A 11 -16.04 -126.77 63.24
N PHE A 12 -16.00 -127.78 62.38
CA PHE A 12 -15.84 -127.58 60.94
C PHE A 12 -17.06 -126.87 60.33
N CYS A 13 -18.28 -127.23 60.76
CA CYS A 13 -19.51 -126.55 60.34
C CYS A 13 -19.57 -125.10 60.84
N GLU A 14 -19.16 -124.82 62.08
CA GLU A 14 -19.04 -123.45 62.61
C GLU A 14 -17.98 -122.63 61.87
N LEU A 15 -16.83 -123.23 61.55
CA LEU A 15 -15.79 -122.56 60.78
C LEU A 15 -16.26 -122.28 59.34
N ALA A 16 -16.96 -123.23 58.72
CA ALA A 16 -17.51 -123.06 57.36
C ALA A 16 -18.61 -122.00 57.31
N THR A 17 -19.48 -121.93 58.33
CA THR A 17 -20.49 -120.85 58.45
C THR A 17 -19.84 -119.50 58.76
N SER A 18 -18.79 -119.46 59.58
CA SER A 18 -18.02 -118.23 59.79
C SER A 18 -17.30 -117.76 58.53
N CYS A 19 -16.71 -118.67 57.75
CA CYS A 19 -16.02 -118.35 56.50
C CYS A 19 -16.99 -117.83 55.45
N THR A 20 -18.16 -118.47 55.28
CA THR A 20 -19.21 -117.98 54.36
C THR A 20 -19.80 -116.64 54.79
N LEU A 21 -19.96 -116.40 56.09
CA LEU A 21 -20.39 -115.10 56.61
C LEU A 21 -19.33 -114.01 56.32
N GLN A 22 -18.05 -114.31 56.51
CA GLN A 22 -16.94 -113.40 56.19
C GLN A 22 -16.86 -113.12 54.68
N GLU A 23 -17.08 -114.12 53.82
CA GLU A 23 -17.17 -113.94 52.37
C GLU A 23 -18.30 -113.00 51.98
N GLN A 24 -19.49 -113.16 52.57
CA GLN A 24 -20.61 -112.23 52.34
C GLN A 24 -20.31 -110.81 52.85
N GLN A 25 -19.67 -110.68 54.02
CA GLN A 25 -19.24 -109.38 54.52
C GLN A 25 -18.22 -108.71 53.60
N ILE A 26 -17.25 -109.46 53.08
CA ILE A 26 -16.29 -108.97 52.09
C ILE A 26 -17.00 -108.54 50.81
N GLU A 27 -18.00 -109.28 50.34
CA GLU A 27 -18.76 -108.93 49.13
C GLU A 27 -19.57 -107.64 49.33
N VAL A 28 -20.20 -107.46 50.49
CA VAL A 28 -20.93 -106.22 50.83
C VAL A 28 -19.97 -105.03 50.91
N VAL A 29 -18.82 -105.19 51.55
CA VAL A 29 -17.80 -104.13 51.63
C VAL A 29 -17.26 -103.81 50.24
N ARG A 30 -16.99 -104.80 49.39
CA ARG A 30 -16.57 -104.58 47.99
C ARG A 30 -17.61 -103.81 47.18
N LYS A 31 -18.90 -104.15 47.31
CA LYS A 31 -19.99 -103.40 46.65
C LYS A 31 -20.06 -101.96 47.16
N LYS A 32 -19.86 -101.74 48.47
CA LYS A 32 -19.83 -100.39 49.06
C LYS A 32 -18.63 -99.57 48.59
N VAL A 33 -17.45 -100.19 48.48
CA VAL A 33 -16.25 -99.57 47.91
C VAL A 33 -16.48 -99.19 46.44
N ALA A 34 -17.00 -100.11 45.63
CA ALA A 34 -17.31 -99.83 44.22
C ALA A 34 -18.35 -98.70 44.05
N TYR A 35 -19.35 -98.64 44.93
CA TYR A 35 -20.32 -97.53 44.94
C TYR A 35 -19.65 -96.19 45.29
N MET A 36 -18.83 -96.17 46.34
CA MET A 36 -18.10 -94.96 46.74
C MET A 36 -17.08 -94.52 45.68
N GLU A 37 -16.40 -95.46 45.01
CA GLU A 37 -15.49 -95.17 43.90
C GLU A 37 -16.22 -94.54 42.71
N ASN A 38 -17.42 -95.03 42.38
CA ASN A 38 -18.26 -94.44 41.35
C ASN A 38 -18.76 -93.04 41.75
N GLU A 39 -19.20 -92.83 42.99
CA GLU A 39 -19.58 -91.50 43.46
C GLU A 39 -18.40 -90.51 43.45
N ILE A 40 -17.20 -90.97 43.83
CA ILE A 40 -15.98 -90.15 43.75
C ILE A 40 -15.66 -89.80 42.30
N SER A 41 -15.80 -90.75 41.38
CA SER A 41 -15.58 -90.53 39.94
C SER A 41 -16.59 -89.52 39.36
N GLU A 42 -17.87 -89.66 39.70
CA GLU A 42 -18.92 -88.75 39.24
C GLU A 42 -18.77 -87.34 39.82
N ASN A 43 -18.42 -87.23 41.10
CA ASN A 43 -18.16 -85.93 41.75
C ASN A 43 -16.90 -85.26 41.20
N LYS A 44 -15.84 -86.03 40.87
CA LYS A 44 -14.68 -85.49 40.16
C LYS A 44 -15.05 -84.94 38.79
N ARG A 45 -15.89 -85.65 38.02
CA ARG A 45 -16.36 -85.16 36.72
C ARG A 45 -17.15 -83.86 36.85
N LYS A 46 -18.05 -83.77 37.83
CA LYS A 46 -18.81 -82.53 38.12
C LYS A 46 -17.89 -81.39 38.56
N LEU A 47 -16.85 -81.68 39.33
CA LEU A 47 -15.84 -80.70 39.73
C LEU A 47 -15.06 -80.18 38.51
N ASP A 48 -14.58 -81.07 37.65
CA ASP A 48 -13.85 -80.71 36.42
C ASP A 48 -14.73 -79.87 35.46
N GLU A 49 -16.00 -80.26 35.28
CA GLU A 49 -16.97 -79.50 34.47
C GLU A 49 -17.22 -78.09 35.05
N ALA A 50 -17.38 -77.98 36.37
CA ALA A 50 -17.56 -76.69 37.05
C ALA A 50 -16.30 -75.82 36.99
N GLU A 51 -15.10 -76.41 37.13
CA GLU A 51 -13.83 -75.69 36.99
C GLU A 51 -13.62 -75.16 35.57
N GLN A 52 -13.97 -75.95 34.55
CA GLN A 52 -13.93 -75.49 33.15
C GLN A 52 -14.88 -74.32 32.90
N GLN A 53 -16.12 -74.40 33.38
CA GLN A 53 -17.08 -73.30 33.25
C GLN A 53 -16.59 -72.04 33.97
N LEU A 54 -16.02 -72.20 35.16
CA LEU A 54 -15.49 -71.10 35.94
C LEU A 54 -14.28 -70.44 35.26
N ASN A 55 -13.41 -71.21 34.61
CA ASN A 55 -12.30 -70.66 33.82
C ASN A 55 -12.81 -69.89 32.60
N VAL A 56 -13.79 -70.40 31.85
CA VAL A 56 -14.38 -69.69 30.71
C VAL A 56 -15.05 -68.37 31.15
N ILE A 57 -15.75 -68.38 32.29
CA ILE A 57 -16.36 -67.17 32.84
C ILE A 57 -15.29 -66.18 33.32
N LYS A 58 -14.23 -66.66 33.96
CA LYS A 58 -13.09 -65.83 34.37
C LYS A 58 -12.40 -65.17 33.18
N ASP A 59 -12.19 -65.90 32.10
CA ASP A 59 -11.55 -65.37 30.89
C ASP A 59 -12.41 -64.27 30.27
N LYS A 60 -13.73 -64.51 30.12
CA LYS A 60 -14.68 -63.49 29.65
C LYS A 60 -14.74 -62.27 30.57
N TYR A 61 -14.71 -62.48 31.89
CA TYR A 61 -14.69 -61.38 32.86
C TYR A 61 -13.41 -60.56 32.72
N ASN A 62 -12.25 -61.21 32.62
CA ASN A 62 -10.98 -60.53 32.45
C ASN A 62 -10.92 -59.74 31.14
N GLU A 63 -11.47 -60.30 30.06
CA GLU A 63 -11.57 -59.62 28.78
C GLU A 63 -12.44 -58.35 28.89
N VAL A 64 -13.67 -58.48 29.41
CA VAL A 64 -14.58 -57.34 29.58
C VAL A 64 -14.01 -56.30 30.54
N ALA A 65 -13.36 -56.72 31.64
CA ALA A 65 -12.72 -55.83 32.59
C ALA A 65 -11.56 -55.05 31.94
N SER A 66 -10.75 -55.71 31.10
CA SER A 66 -9.67 -55.06 30.35
C SER A 66 -10.20 -54.04 29.34
N GLN A 67 -11.29 -54.36 28.64
CA GLN A 67 -11.96 -53.46 27.70
C GLN A 67 -12.59 -52.26 28.44
N ALA A 68 -13.26 -52.49 29.57
CA ALA A 68 -13.81 -51.41 30.38
C ALA A 68 -12.71 -50.46 30.88
N LYS A 69 -11.56 -51.00 31.32
CA LYS A 69 -10.42 -50.20 31.77
C LYS A 69 -9.79 -49.38 30.65
N SER A 70 -9.66 -49.95 29.45
CA SER A 70 -9.11 -49.22 28.30
C SER A 70 -10.06 -48.11 27.82
N LEU A 71 -11.37 -48.39 27.78
CA LEU A 71 -12.40 -47.40 27.47
C LEU A 71 -12.46 -46.28 28.52
N GLN A 72 -12.34 -46.61 29.81
CA GLN A 72 -12.28 -45.63 30.89
C GLN A 72 -11.03 -44.75 30.76
N SER A 73 -9.87 -45.32 30.47
CA SER A 73 -8.65 -44.54 30.24
C SER A 73 -8.78 -43.60 29.05
N ARG A 74 -9.43 -44.06 27.96
CA ARG A 74 -9.68 -43.23 26.78
C ARG A 74 -10.67 -42.11 27.09
N ALA A 75 -11.74 -42.40 27.83
CA ALA A 75 -12.71 -41.41 28.29
C ALA A 75 -12.02 -40.34 29.13
N LYS A 76 -11.18 -40.75 30.09
CA LYS A 76 -10.37 -39.85 30.92
C LYS A 76 -9.46 -38.95 30.09
N GLY A 77 -8.84 -39.45 29.03
CA GLY A 77 -8.03 -38.64 28.12
C GLY A 77 -8.84 -37.57 27.38
N LEU A 78 -10.05 -37.93 26.92
CA LEU A 78 -10.93 -37.02 26.19
C LEU A 78 -11.57 -35.94 27.09
N SER A 79 -11.77 -36.23 28.37
CA SER A 79 -12.32 -35.30 29.37
C SER A 79 -11.24 -34.50 30.12
N LYS A 80 -10.10 -34.22 29.48
CA LYS A 80 -8.97 -33.46 30.06
C LYS A 80 -8.43 -34.05 31.38
N GLY A 81 -8.57 -35.36 31.59
CA GLY A 81 -8.05 -36.06 32.76
C GLY A 81 -9.07 -36.33 33.89
N PHE A 82 -10.34 -35.95 33.73
CA PHE A 82 -11.35 -36.05 34.80
C PHE A 82 -12.42 -37.11 34.50
N LEU A 83 -12.82 -37.90 35.50
CA LEU A 83 -13.96 -38.82 35.42
C LEU A 83 -15.24 -38.13 35.90
N PRO A 84 -16.44 -38.66 35.58
CA PRO A 84 -17.72 -38.10 36.06
C PRO A 84 -17.86 -37.98 37.59
N SER A 85 -17.00 -38.69 38.34
CA SER A 85 -16.93 -38.66 39.80
C SER A 85 -15.96 -37.61 40.37
N ASP A 86 -15.13 -36.99 39.52
CA ASP A 86 -14.12 -36.01 39.93
C ASP A 86 -14.72 -34.59 39.95
N GLU A 87 -14.29 -33.75 40.90
CA GLU A 87 -14.79 -32.36 41.07
C GLU A 87 -14.47 -31.43 39.87
N GLY A 88 -13.66 -31.86 38.90
CA GLY A 88 -13.30 -31.09 37.70
C GLY A 88 -14.12 -31.39 36.45
N PHE A 89 -15.16 -32.24 36.54
CA PHE A 89 -15.93 -32.71 35.37
C PHE A 89 -17.06 -31.75 34.92
N ASP A 90 -17.18 -30.58 35.53
CA ASP A 90 -18.31 -29.65 35.33
C ASP A 90 -18.53 -29.21 33.87
N GLU A 91 -17.45 -29.08 33.09
CA GLU A 91 -17.49 -28.70 31.67
C GLU A 91 -18.26 -29.73 30.81
N PHE A 92 -18.19 -31.01 31.19
CA PHE A 92 -18.82 -32.12 30.46
C PHE A 92 -20.09 -32.62 31.13
N ARG A 93 -20.38 -32.18 32.36
CA ARG A 93 -21.48 -32.72 33.18
C ARG A 93 -22.85 -32.58 32.55
N LYS A 94 -23.17 -31.41 32.01
CA LYS A 94 -24.45 -31.18 31.30
C LYS A 94 -24.65 -32.09 30.10
N GLN A 95 -23.57 -32.40 29.38
CA GLN A 95 -23.64 -33.28 28.21
C GLN A 95 -23.71 -34.74 28.62
N TYR A 96 -23.00 -35.12 29.69
CA TYR A 96 -23.04 -36.45 30.28
C TYR A 96 -24.41 -36.79 30.87
N ASP A 97 -25.02 -35.86 31.62
CA ASP A 97 -26.34 -36.05 32.22
C ASP A 97 -27.48 -36.13 31.18
N ALA A 98 -27.23 -35.64 29.96
CA ALA A 98 -28.17 -35.74 28.83
C ALA A 98 -27.99 -37.04 28.01
N LEU A 99 -27.02 -37.89 28.37
CA LEU A 99 -26.83 -39.18 27.75
C LEU A 99 -27.79 -40.22 28.35
N PRO A 100 -28.26 -41.18 27.55
CA PRO A 100 -29.07 -42.28 28.06
C PRO A 100 -28.20 -43.22 28.89
N ASP A 101 -28.77 -43.83 29.92
CA ASP A 101 -28.11 -44.87 30.71
C ASP A 101 -28.03 -46.23 29.97
N ASP A 102 -28.78 -46.37 28.87
CA ASP A 102 -28.78 -47.58 28.04
C ASP A 102 -27.60 -47.62 27.04
N VAL A 103 -26.96 -48.79 26.98
CA VAL A 103 -25.74 -49.01 26.18
C VAL A 103 -26.05 -49.05 24.68
N GLU A 104 -27.22 -49.54 24.27
CA GLU A 104 -27.59 -49.58 22.85
C GLU A 104 -27.93 -48.18 22.34
N GLU A 105 -28.68 -47.40 23.10
CA GLU A 105 -28.98 -46.00 22.76
C GLU A 105 -27.72 -45.13 22.69
N LEU A 106 -26.75 -45.34 23.59
CA LEU A 106 -25.45 -44.67 23.55
C LEU A 106 -24.66 -44.99 22.28
N LYS A 107 -24.67 -46.26 21.85
CA LYS A 107 -24.03 -46.68 20.59
C LYS A 107 -24.73 -46.03 19.39
N ALA A 108 -26.05 -45.97 19.38
CA ALA A 108 -26.82 -45.32 18.32
C ALA A 108 -26.50 -43.81 18.22
N LYS A 109 -26.46 -43.10 19.35
CA LYS A 109 -26.04 -41.67 19.39
C LYS A 109 -24.60 -41.49 18.89
N LYS A 110 -23.67 -42.37 19.29
CA LYS A 110 -22.28 -42.32 18.81
C LYS A 110 -22.22 -42.45 17.29
N GLU A 111 -22.96 -43.38 16.71
CA GLU A 111 -23.00 -43.59 15.25
C GLU A 111 -23.63 -42.39 14.52
N GLN A 112 -24.68 -41.81 15.11
CA GLN A 112 -25.31 -40.58 14.59
C GLN A 112 -24.31 -39.42 14.56
N TYR A 113 -23.55 -39.21 15.64
CA TYR A 113 -22.52 -38.17 15.67
C TYR A 113 -21.38 -38.44 14.69
N ALA A 114 -20.93 -39.70 14.58
CA ALA A 114 -19.91 -40.09 13.61
C ALA A 114 -20.36 -39.78 12.17
N SER A 115 -21.60 -40.14 11.83
CA SER A 115 -22.19 -39.84 10.52
C SER A 115 -22.30 -38.33 10.27
N ARG A 116 -22.72 -37.56 11.27
CA ARG A 116 -22.81 -36.09 11.17
C ARG A 116 -21.44 -35.43 11.01
N ILE A 117 -20.41 -35.91 11.70
CA ILE A 117 -19.03 -35.44 11.54
C ILE A 117 -18.51 -35.79 10.14
N ALA A 118 -18.77 -37.00 9.65
CA ALA A 118 -18.37 -37.40 8.30
C ALA A 118 -19.00 -36.51 7.21
N CYS A 119 -20.26 -36.09 7.39
CA CYS A 119 -20.91 -35.12 6.49
C CYS A 119 -20.36 -33.69 6.62
N LEU A 120 -19.76 -33.31 7.76
CA LEU A 120 -19.18 -31.98 7.99
C LEU A 120 -17.72 -31.88 7.54
N ASN A 121 -16.98 -32.99 7.51
CA ASN A 121 -15.60 -33.11 7.00
C ASN A 121 -15.48 -32.87 5.47
N ILE A 122 -16.41 -32.12 4.89
CA ILE A 122 -16.33 -31.59 3.52
C ILE A 122 -15.52 -30.28 3.49
N ALA A 123 -15.31 -29.63 4.65
CA ALA A 123 -14.37 -28.52 4.75
C ALA A 123 -12.93 -29.08 4.77
N ASP A 124 -12.28 -29.05 3.60
CA ASP A 124 -10.89 -29.45 3.45
C ASP A 124 -9.98 -28.50 4.26
N ASP A 125 -8.95 -29.04 4.91
CA ASP A 125 -7.88 -28.24 5.54
C ASP A 125 -7.24 -27.24 4.57
N GLU A 126 -7.37 -27.49 3.25
CA GLU A 126 -6.94 -26.62 2.16
C GLU A 126 -7.73 -25.29 2.12
N GLU A 127 -9.01 -25.28 2.48
CA GLU A 127 -9.83 -24.06 2.54
C GLU A 127 -9.35 -23.10 3.64
N LEU A 128 -8.93 -23.67 4.78
CA LEU A 128 -8.40 -22.88 5.89
C LEU A 128 -7.06 -22.24 5.51
N GLN A 129 -6.18 -23.02 4.86
CA GLN A 129 -4.90 -22.51 4.35
C GLN A 129 -5.10 -21.43 3.28
N GLU A 130 -6.07 -21.61 2.39
CA GLU A 130 -6.39 -20.61 1.38
C GLU A 130 -6.92 -19.31 2.02
N TYR A 131 -7.78 -19.44 3.04
CA TYR A 131 -8.29 -18.29 3.79
C TYR A 131 -7.16 -17.50 4.47
N GLU A 132 -6.25 -18.18 5.17
CA GLU A 132 -5.08 -17.56 5.80
C GLU A 132 -4.15 -16.90 4.77
N SER A 133 -3.90 -17.57 3.64
CA SER A 133 -3.11 -17.02 2.54
C SER A 133 -3.73 -15.74 1.97
N ARG A 134 -5.04 -15.75 1.72
CA ARG A 134 -5.79 -14.58 1.25
C ARG A 134 -5.76 -13.44 2.26
N LEU A 135 -5.91 -13.72 3.56
CA LEU A 135 -5.78 -12.69 4.61
C LEU A 135 -4.40 -12.03 4.60
N ASN A 136 -3.33 -12.82 4.49
CA ASN A 136 -1.96 -12.30 4.40
C ASN A 136 -1.75 -11.47 3.13
N GLN A 137 -2.31 -11.92 2.01
CA GLN A 137 -2.24 -11.19 0.74
C GLN A 137 -2.99 -9.86 0.82
N ILE A 138 -4.20 -9.83 1.38
CA ILE A 138 -4.98 -8.60 1.59
C ILE A 138 -4.15 -7.63 2.44
N LYS A 139 -3.60 -8.09 3.56
CA LYS A 139 -2.78 -7.25 4.45
C LYS A 139 -1.59 -6.63 3.72
N SER A 140 -0.84 -7.43 2.97
CA SER A 140 0.28 -6.95 2.15
C SER A 140 -0.15 -5.94 1.09
N LEU A 141 -1.26 -6.19 0.39
CA LEU A 141 -1.79 -5.26 -0.61
C LEU A 141 -2.25 -3.94 0.01
N THR A 142 -2.90 -3.99 1.19
CA THR A 142 -3.28 -2.78 1.92
C THR A 142 -2.06 -1.95 2.32
N GLU A 143 -1.01 -2.59 2.86
CA GLU A 143 0.25 -1.90 3.20
C GLU A 143 0.91 -1.27 1.95
N GLN A 144 0.90 -1.97 0.80
CA GLN A 144 1.40 -1.46 -0.46
C GLN A 144 0.61 -0.25 -0.95
N VAL A 145 -0.72 -0.29 -0.90
CA VAL A 145 -1.59 0.84 -1.26
C VAL A 145 -1.31 2.03 -0.36
N GLU A 146 -1.22 1.84 0.95
CA GLU A 146 -0.90 2.91 1.89
C GLU A 146 0.50 3.52 1.65
N SER A 147 1.50 2.69 1.33
CA SER A 147 2.85 3.16 1.01
C SER A 147 2.89 3.94 -0.30
N SER A 148 2.14 3.50 -1.30
CA SER A 148 2.01 4.17 -2.60
C SER A 148 1.29 5.50 -2.46
N ASN A 149 0.20 5.54 -1.67
CA ASN A 149 -0.55 6.76 -1.40
C ASN A 149 0.29 7.78 -0.62
N ARG A 150 1.08 7.33 0.37
CA ARG A 150 2.07 8.18 1.05
C ARG A 150 3.11 8.75 0.09
N SER A 151 3.56 7.95 -0.88
CA SER A 151 4.55 8.39 -1.87
C SER A 151 3.94 9.38 -2.86
N LEU A 152 2.71 9.15 -3.33
CA LEU A 152 1.95 10.10 -4.15
C LEU A 152 1.78 11.44 -3.44
N ASN A 153 1.33 11.44 -2.19
CA ASN A 153 1.16 12.67 -1.40
C ASN A 153 2.47 13.44 -1.24
N LYS A 154 3.60 12.75 -1.03
CA LYS A 154 4.92 13.39 -0.97
C LYS A 154 5.32 14.02 -2.31
N ILE A 155 5.05 13.35 -3.42
CA ILE A 155 5.37 13.87 -4.76
C ILE A 155 4.47 15.07 -5.07
N SER A 156 3.16 15.00 -4.80
CA SER A 156 2.24 16.11 -4.99
C SER A 156 2.66 17.34 -4.19
N ALA A 157 2.97 17.18 -2.90
CA ALA A 157 3.46 18.29 -2.07
C ALA A 157 4.79 18.86 -2.58
N LYS A 158 5.66 18.02 -3.16
CA LYS A 158 6.90 18.49 -3.79
C LYS A 158 6.62 19.29 -5.07
N ILE A 159 5.66 18.86 -5.89
CA ILE A 159 5.24 19.59 -7.09
C ILE A 159 4.69 20.96 -6.71
N GLU A 160 3.76 21.02 -5.75
CA GLU A 160 3.18 22.28 -5.26
C GLU A 160 4.25 23.23 -4.73
N ARG A 161 5.22 22.72 -3.99
CA ARG A 161 6.35 23.52 -3.50
C ARG A 161 7.21 24.08 -4.62
N VAL A 162 7.57 23.26 -5.60
CA VAL A 162 8.39 23.70 -6.74
C VAL A 162 7.62 24.70 -7.60
N GLU A 163 6.32 24.50 -7.77
CA GLU A 163 5.41 25.44 -8.42
C GLU A 163 5.43 26.79 -7.70
N GLU A 164 5.24 26.83 -6.38
CA GLU A 164 5.24 28.09 -5.62
C GLU A 164 6.61 28.80 -5.65
N GLU A 165 7.70 28.04 -5.53
CA GLU A 165 9.08 28.54 -5.59
C GLU A 165 9.43 29.16 -6.95
N TRP A 166 8.80 28.71 -8.05
CA TRP A 166 9.05 29.22 -9.40
C TRP A 166 8.03 30.27 -9.85
N LEU A 167 6.74 30.02 -9.62
CA LEU A 167 5.64 30.83 -10.13
C LEU A 167 5.56 32.18 -9.41
N THR A 168 5.86 32.22 -8.11
CA THR A 168 5.82 33.47 -7.34
C THR A 168 6.87 34.46 -7.83
N PRO A 169 8.17 34.11 -7.94
CA PRO A 169 9.17 35.01 -8.52
C PRO A 169 8.89 35.38 -9.98
N LEU A 170 8.33 34.45 -10.78
CA LEU A 170 7.95 34.74 -12.16
C LEU A 170 6.85 35.82 -12.22
N LYS A 171 5.79 35.68 -11.42
CA LYS A 171 4.69 36.66 -11.36
C LYS A 171 5.19 38.02 -10.85
N GLU A 172 6.09 38.03 -9.86
CA GLU A 172 6.72 39.26 -9.37
C GLU A 172 7.57 39.95 -10.45
N LEU A 173 8.39 39.19 -11.17
CA LEU A 173 9.21 39.71 -12.27
C LEU A 173 8.32 40.32 -13.37
N VAL A 174 7.28 39.59 -13.79
CA VAL A 174 6.34 40.07 -14.81
C VAL A 174 5.57 41.30 -14.32
N SER A 175 5.20 41.36 -13.05
CA SER A 175 4.58 42.56 -12.46
C SER A 175 5.51 43.78 -12.47
N GLN A 176 6.82 43.58 -12.26
CA GLN A 176 7.80 44.67 -12.40
C GLN A 176 7.93 45.12 -13.87
N ILE A 177 7.89 44.19 -14.82
CA ILE A 177 7.87 44.52 -16.26
C ILE A 177 6.60 45.30 -16.59
N ASP A 178 5.44 44.85 -16.13
CA ASP A 178 4.14 45.47 -16.35
C ASP A 178 4.11 46.92 -15.84
N ALA A 179 4.57 47.17 -14.61
CA ALA A 179 4.60 48.52 -14.04
C ALA A 179 5.44 49.51 -14.87
N LYS A 180 6.56 49.02 -15.44
CA LYS A 180 7.43 49.83 -16.31
C LYS A 180 6.81 50.03 -17.69
N PHE A 181 6.26 48.95 -18.27
CA PHE A 181 5.58 48.97 -19.56
C PHE A 181 4.37 49.91 -19.54
N ALA A 182 3.54 49.83 -18.51
CA ALA A 182 2.38 50.68 -18.31
C ALA A 182 2.78 52.15 -18.17
N ARG A 183 3.85 52.46 -17.42
CA ARG A 183 4.38 53.85 -17.31
C ARG A 183 4.89 54.38 -18.64
N ALA A 184 5.62 53.56 -19.40
CA ALA A 184 6.11 53.94 -20.72
C ALA A 184 4.96 54.21 -21.70
N PHE A 185 3.93 53.36 -21.69
CA PHE A 185 2.71 53.56 -22.49
C PHE A 185 1.92 54.80 -22.07
N GLN A 186 1.81 55.06 -20.77
CA GLN A 186 1.12 56.24 -20.24
C GLN A 186 1.79 57.55 -20.69
N THR A 187 3.12 57.57 -20.75
CA THR A 187 3.90 58.72 -21.25
C THR A 187 3.60 59.01 -22.72
N MET A 188 3.28 57.98 -23.50
CA MET A 188 2.84 58.11 -24.90
C MET A 188 1.35 58.49 -25.04
N GLY A 189 0.59 58.60 -23.94
CA GLY A 189 -0.86 58.82 -23.97
C GLY A 189 -1.66 57.58 -24.35
N CYS A 190 -1.08 56.40 -24.16
CA CYS A 190 -1.68 55.10 -24.44
C CYS A 190 -1.76 54.26 -23.14
N ALA A 191 -2.39 53.09 -23.18
CA ALA A 191 -2.36 52.15 -22.06
C ALA A 191 -1.90 50.77 -22.53
N GLY A 192 -1.15 50.09 -21.66
CA GLY A 192 -0.60 48.77 -21.93
C GLY A 192 -0.51 47.97 -20.65
N GLN A 193 -0.67 46.66 -20.77
CA GLN A 193 -0.59 45.69 -19.68
C GLN A 193 0.15 44.44 -20.15
N VAL A 194 1.01 43.90 -19.28
CA VAL A 194 1.71 42.64 -19.45
C VAL A 194 1.34 41.70 -18.31
N SER A 195 0.97 40.47 -18.63
CA SER A 195 0.65 39.46 -17.62
C SER A 195 1.10 38.07 -18.04
N VAL A 196 1.20 37.17 -17.06
CA VAL A 196 1.40 35.74 -17.33
C VAL A 196 0.07 35.15 -17.78
N TYR A 197 0.05 34.56 -18.96
CA TYR A 197 -1.07 33.79 -19.47
C TYR A 197 -0.90 32.33 -19.03
N THR A 198 -1.93 31.76 -18.41
CA THR A 198 -1.91 30.39 -17.88
C THR A 198 -2.85 29.44 -18.64
N GLY A 199 -3.53 29.91 -19.68
CA GLY A 199 -4.52 29.10 -20.40
C GLY A 199 -5.79 28.79 -19.59
N GLU A 200 -6.54 27.78 -20.04
CA GLU A 200 -7.75 27.29 -19.34
C GLU A 200 -7.42 26.39 -18.14
N ASP A 201 -6.29 25.67 -18.20
CA ASP A 201 -5.80 24.80 -17.12
C ASP A 201 -4.47 25.35 -16.58
N GLU A 202 -4.50 25.85 -15.35
CA GLU A 202 -3.33 26.39 -14.65
C GLU A 202 -2.22 25.35 -14.46
N LYS A 203 -2.51 24.05 -14.54
CA LYS A 203 -1.52 22.98 -14.40
C LYS A 203 -0.88 22.56 -15.73
N ASP A 204 -1.38 23.04 -16.87
CA ASP A 204 -0.73 22.82 -18.17
C ASP A 204 0.30 23.92 -18.46
N TYR A 205 1.49 23.72 -17.90
CA TYR A 205 2.64 24.59 -18.10
C TYR A 205 3.07 24.78 -19.57
N SER A 206 2.61 23.92 -20.49
CA SER A 206 2.90 24.04 -21.92
C SER A 206 2.19 25.25 -22.55
N ASN A 207 1.06 25.65 -21.97
CA ASN A 207 0.26 26.78 -22.44
C ASN A 207 0.69 28.10 -21.79
N TYR A 208 1.65 28.07 -20.87
CA TYR A 208 2.11 29.29 -20.20
C TYR A 208 2.78 30.21 -21.21
N GLY A 209 2.39 31.48 -21.17
CA GLY A 209 2.90 32.49 -22.07
C GLY A 209 2.91 33.87 -21.43
N ILE A 210 3.42 34.84 -22.19
CA ILE A 210 3.32 36.25 -21.82
C ILE A 210 2.22 36.87 -22.68
N SER A 211 1.17 37.38 -22.05
CA SER A 211 0.13 38.15 -22.72
C SER A 211 0.49 39.63 -22.66
N ILE A 212 0.52 40.26 -23.83
CA ILE A 212 0.73 41.70 -23.97
C ILE A 212 -0.56 42.28 -24.51
N MET A 213 -1.19 43.15 -23.74
CA MET A 213 -2.41 43.84 -24.12
C MET A 213 -2.14 45.34 -24.22
N VAL A 214 -2.61 45.98 -25.28
CA VAL A 214 -2.36 47.40 -25.55
C VAL A 214 -3.61 48.09 -26.08
N THR A 215 -3.71 49.39 -25.82
CA THR A 215 -4.68 50.29 -26.45
C THR A 215 -4.02 51.61 -26.79
N TYR A 216 -4.19 52.05 -28.04
CA TYR A 216 -3.62 53.30 -28.56
C TYR A 216 -4.62 54.45 -28.53
N ARG A 217 -5.86 54.20 -28.12
CA ARG A 217 -6.96 55.15 -28.11
C ARG A 217 -7.56 55.26 -26.72
N ASN A 218 -7.71 56.50 -26.24
CA ASN A 218 -8.33 56.76 -24.95
C ASN A 218 -9.79 56.30 -24.94
N GLY A 219 -10.12 55.36 -24.05
CA GLY A 219 -11.47 54.83 -23.85
C GLY A 219 -11.79 53.52 -24.58
N GLU A 220 -10.87 52.98 -25.40
CA GLU A 220 -11.02 51.64 -25.97
C GLU A 220 -10.47 50.56 -25.01
N PRO A 221 -11.08 49.36 -24.97
CA PRO A 221 -10.59 48.27 -24.12
C PRO A 221 -9.19 47.81 -24.56
N LEU A 222 -8.41 47.29 -23.61
CA LEU A 222 -7.13 46.65 -23.89
C LEU A 222 -7.35 45.45 -24.82
N GLN A 223 -6.58 45.39 -25.89
CA GLN A 223 -6.64 44.31 -26.87
C GLN A 223 -5.30 43.59 -26.92
N GLU A 224 -5.35 42.27 -27.09
CA GLU A 224 -4.15 41.46 -27.25
C GLU A 224 -3.36 41.93 -28.47
N LEU A 225 -2.04 42.00 -28.32
CA LEU A 225 -1.13 42.38 -29.39
C LEU A 225 -1.10 41.28 -30.47
N ASN A 226 -1.85 41.48 -31.55
CA ASN A 226 -1.94 40.52 -32.65
C ASN A 226 -1.75 41.21 -34.01
N SER A 227 -1.49 40.41 -35.06
CA SER A 227 -1.27 40.97 -36.40
C SER A 227 -2.54 41.49 -37.08
N SER A 228 -3.72 41.15 -36.55
CA SER A 228 -5.02 41.38 -37.19
C SER A 228 -5.69 42.67 -36.74
N ILE A 229 -5.34 43.17 -35.56
CA ILE A 229 -5.98 44.30 -34.91
C ILE A 229 -5.12 45.56 -35.00
N GLN A 230 -3.81 45.45 -34.75
CA GLN A 230 -2.91 46.60 -34.71
C GLN A 230 -2.13 46.79 -36.01
N SER A 231 -1.86 48.04 -36.37
CA SER A 231 -1.00 48.37 -37.51
C SER A 231 0.44 47.91 -37.29
N GLY A 232 1.21 47.72 -38.37
CA GLY A 232 2.62 47.32 -38.27
C GLY A 232 3.47 48.27 -37.43
N GLY A 233 3.20 49.58 -37.51
CA GLY A 233 3.87 50.61 -36.72
C GLY A 233 3.51 50.54 -35.23
N GLU A 234 2.23 50.38 -34.90
CA GLU A 234 1.78 50.19 -33.51
C GLU A 234 2.39 48.93 -32.89
N ARG A 235 2.42 47.81 -33.64
CA ARG A 235 3.07 46.60 -33.16
C ARG A 235 4.56 46.79 -32.88
N ALA A 236 5.26 47.55 -33.72
CA ALA A 236 6.66 47.88 -33.50
C ALA A 236 6.84 48.71 -32.23
N VAL A 237 5.97 49.70 -31.97
CA VAL A 237 5.99 50.51 -30.72
C VAL A 237 5.79 49.64 -29.49
N ALA A 238 4.75 48.80 -29.46
CA ALA A 238 4.51 47.90 -28.32
C ALA A 238 5.69 46.97 -28.07
N THR A 239 6.23 46.37 -29.14
CA THR A 239 7.35 45.43 -29.02
C THR A 239 8.62 46.13 -28.52
N ALA A 240 8.95 47.30 -29.07
CA ALA A 240 10.11 48.08 -28.64
C ALA A 240 9.97 48.53 -27.18
N THR A 241 8.79 48.99 -26.78
CA THR A 241 8.52 49.43 -25.40
C THR A 241 8.59 48.27 -24.40
N TYR A 242 8.07 47.09 -24.78
CA TYR A 242 8.20 45.87 -23.98
C TYR A 242 9.67 45.47 -23.82
N MET A 243 10.44 45.49 -24.90
CA MET A 243 11.88 45.21 -24.87
C MET A 243 12.64 46.18 -23.98
N LEU A 244 12.32 47.48 -24.01
CA LEU A 244 12.94 48.48 -23.13
C LEU A 244 12.60 48.24 -21.66
N SER A 245 11.34 47.92 -21.37
CA SER A 245 10.87 47.60 -20.01
C SER A 245 11.59 46.39 -19.43
N LEU A 246 11.79 45.35 -20.26
CA LEU A 246 12.56 44.16 -19.90
C LEU A 246 14.05 44.49 -19.70
N GLN A 247 14.63 45.30 -20.59
CA GLN A 247 16.04 45.69 -20.51
C GLN A 247 16.35 46.42 -19.19
N GLU A 248 15.51 47.32 -18.72
CA GLU A 248 15.77 48.01 -17.45
C GLU A 248 15.85 47.09 -16.21
N LEU A 249 15.28 45.88 -16.27
CA LEU A 249 15.37 44.90 -15.16
C LEU A 249 16.64 44.05 -15.22
N THR A 250 17.32 44.05 -16.36
CA THR A 250 18.58 43.34 -16.53
C THR A 250 19.74 44.30 -16.25
N PRO A 251 20.64 44.05 -15.30
CA PRO A 251 21.84 44.86 -15.18
C PRO A 251 22.91 44.32 -16.13
N VAL A 252 23.20 45.02 -17.22
CA VAL A 252 24.36 44.74 -18.09
C VAL A 252 25.25 45.98 -18.20
N PRO A 253 26.57 45.82 -18.39
CA PRO A 253 27.50 46.96 -18.41
C PRO A 253 27.28 47.90 -19.61
N PHE A 254 26.96 47.35 -20.78
CA PHE A 254 26.64 48.12 -21.98
C PHE A 254 25.57 47.42 -22.83
N ARG A 255 24.85 48.19 -23.64
CA ARG A 255 23.87 47.71 -24.61
C ARG A 255 24.10 48.38 -25.96
N CYS A 256 23.95 47.60 -27.03
CA CYS A 256 23.96 48.11 -28.39
C CYS A 256 22.57 47.90 -29.00
N VAL A 257 21.97 48.98 -29.48
CA VAL A 257 20.68 49.01 -30.16
C VAL A 257 20.93 49.47 -31.58
N ASP A 258 20.57 48.65 -32.57
CA ASP A 258 20.74 48.94 -33.98
C ASP A 258 19.38 48.87 -34.69
N GLU A 259 19.16 49.76 -35.66
CA GLU A 259 17.99 49.78 -36.55
C GLU A 259 16.60 49.75 -35.88
N ILE A 260 16.47 50.23 -34.64
CA ILE A 260 15.22 50.19 -33.87
C ILE A 260 14.07 51.01 -34.50
N ASN A 261 14.37 51.91 -35.43
CA ASN A 261 13.41 52.75 -36.15
C ASN A 261 12.92 52.19 -37.49
N GLN A 262 13.36 51.00 -37.92
CA GLN A 262 12.89 50.46 -39.20
C GLN A 262 11.41 50.03 -39.14
N GLY A 263 10.64 50.42 -40.17
CA GLY A 263 9.22 50.04 -40.30
C GLY A 263 8.25 50.87 -39.45
N MET A 264 8.70 51.95 -38.82
CA MET A 264 7.89 52.88 -38.04
C MET A 264 7.60 54.16 -38.84
N ASP A 265 6.46 54.80 -38.60
CA ASP A 265 6.16 56.14 -39.10
C ASP A 265 6.85 57.21 -38.23
N ALA A 266 6.99 58.43 -38.76
CA ALA A 266 7.77 59.49 -38.13
C ALA A 266 7.31 59.84 -36.71
N ASN A 267 6.01 59.72 -36.41
CA ASN A 267 5.46 60.00 -35.08
C ASN A 267 5.86 58.93 -34.06
N ASN A 268 5.77 57.65 -34.43
CA ASN A 268 6.12 56.55 -33.54
C ASN A 268 7.64 56.38 -33.40
N GLU A 269 8.40 56.61 -34.47
CA GLU A 269 9.87 56.69 -34.44
C GLU A 269 10.33 57.74 -33.40
N ARG A 270 9.73 58.94 -33.44
CA ARG A 270 10.01 59.99 -32.46
C ARG A 270 9.71 59.56 -31.02
N ARG A 271 8.52 58.99 -30.78
CA ARG A 271 8.09 58.55 -29.43
C ARG A 271 9.03 57.51 -28.84
N ILE A 272 9.44 56.51 -29.64
CA ILE A 272 10.39 55.49 -29.18
C ILE A 272 11.74 56.09 -28.84
N PHE A 273 12.24 57.03 -29.64
CA PHE A 273 13.50 57.72 -29.34
C PHE A 273 13.41 58.57 -28.08
N GLU A 274 12.30 59.30 -27.87
CA GLU A 274 12.06 60.07 -26.64
C GLU A 274 12.09 59.14 -25.42
N LEU A 275 11.40 57.99 -25.49
CA LEU A 275 11.38 56.98 -24.44
C LEU A 275 12.78 56.39 -24.17
N ILE A 276 13.54 56.06 -25.22
CA ILE A 276 14.91 55.56 -25.08
C ILE A 276 15.78 56.60 -24.37
N VAL A 277 15.73 57.86 -24.76
CA VAL A 277 16.53 58.91 -24.12
C VAL A 277 16.16 59.04 -22.64
N GLU A 278 14.86 59.05 -22.31
CA GLU A 278 14.36 59.15 -20.93
C GLU A 278 14.80 57.98 -20.04
N CYS A 279 14.72 56.74 -20.54
CA CYS A 279 15.12 55.54 -19.80
C CYS A 279 16.65 55.40 -19.67
N THR A 280 17.40 55.77 -20.71
CA THR A 280 18.84 55.46 -20.80
C THR A 280 19.74 56.56 -20.24
N CYS A 281 19.29 57.81 -20.19
CA CYS A 281 20.11 58.93 -19.74
C CYS A 281 20.02 59.21 -18.23
N GLN A 282 19.44 58.30 -17.45
CA GLN A 282 19.40 58.40 -16.00
C GLN A 282 20.79 58.10 -15.40
N PRO A 283 21.20 58.75 -14.30
CA PRO A 283 22.54 58.57 -13.71
C PRO A 283 22.88 57.12 -13.32
N THR A 284 21.87 56.30 -13.06
CA THR A 284 22.00 54.90 -12.64
C THR A 284 21.88 53.90 -13.79
N SER A 285 21.67 54.37 -15.03
CA SER A 285 21.46 53.52 -16.20
C SER A 285 22.77 53.00 -16.79
N SER A 286 22.72 51.80 -17.41
CA SER A 286 23.85 51.22 -18.15
C SER A 286 24.26 52.09 -19.35
N GLN A 287 25.45 51.86 -19.92
CA GLN A 287 25.86 52.54 -21.15
C GLN A 287 25.06 52.03 -22.36
N TYR A 288 24.45 52.92 -23.15
CA TYR A 288 23.76 52.59 -24.39
C TYR A 288 24.52 53.11 -25.62
N PHE A 289 24.67 52.25 -26.63
CA PHE A 289 25.10 52.59 -27.97
C PHE A 289 23.90 52.44 -28.89
N LEU A 290 23.43 53.57 -29.45
CA LEU A 290 22.34 53.59 -30.41
C LEU A 290 22.90 53.86 -31.79
N ILE A 291 22.69 52.93 -32.72
CA ILE A 291 23.08 53.05 -34.12
C ILE A 291 21.80 53.26 -34.92
N THR A 292 21.73 54.37 -35.63
CA THR A 292 20.59 54.72 -36.48
C THR A 292 21.07 55.43 -37.74
N PRO A 293 20.46 55.14 -38.91
CA PRO A 293 20.79 55.83 -40.15
C PRO A 293 20.22 57.26 -40.20
N LYS A 294 19.36 57.64 -39.24
CA LYS A 294 18.65 58.92 -39.23
C LYS A 294 18.79 59.61 -37.88
N LEU A 295 19.20 60.87 -37.91
CA LEU A 295 19.08 61.76 -36.76
C LEU A 295 17.67 62.36 -36.75
N ILE A 296 16.95 62.23 -35.64
CA ILE A 296 15.58 62.76 -35.51
C ILE A 296 15.65 64.24 -35.14
N PRO A 297 15.14 65.16 -35.98
CA PRO A 297 15.17 66.58 -35.68
C PRO A 297 14.25 66.94 -34.51
N ASN A 298 14.64 67.94 -33.71
CA ASN A 298 13.87 68.46 -32.58
C ASN A 298 13.60 67.43 -31.47
N LEU A 299 14.49 66.46 -31.28
CA LEU A 299 14.48 65.58 -30.11
C LEU A 299 15.14 66.29 -28.91
N SER A 300 14.64 66.05 -27.69
CA SER A 300 15.31 66.51 -26.48
C SER A 300 16.50 65.59 -26.20
N TYR A 301 17.72 66.08 -26.42
CA TYR A 301 18.95 65.34 -26.15
C TYR A 301 19.46 65.67 -24.75
N SER A 302 19.71 64.63 -23.94
CA SER A 302 20.28 64.79 -22.59
C SER A 302 21.76 65.19 -22.65
N GLU A 303 22.25 65.94 -21.67
CA GLU A 303 23.69 66.21 -21.47
C GLU A 303 24.53 64.92 -21.33
N ASN A 304 23.91 63.84 -20.85
CA ASN A 304 24.55 62.53 -20.71
C ASN A 304 24.66 61.76 -22.04
N MET A 305 24.14 62.31 -23.14
CA MET A 305 24.17 61.68 -24.46
C MET A 305 25.29 62.26 -25.32
N LYS A 306 25.97 61.39 -26.08
CA LYS A 306 26.96 61.80 -27.09
C LYS A 306 26.56 61.29 -28.46
N ILE A 307 26.59 62.16 -29.46
CA ILE A 307 26.19 61.85 -30.83
C ILE A 307 27.42 61.81 -31.71
N HIS A 308 27.64 60.68 -32.39
CA HIS A 308 28.69 60.51 -33.39
C HIS A 308 28.07 60.40 -34.77
N ILE A 309 28.39 61.35 -35.65
CA ILE A 309 27.93 61.34 -37.04
C ILE A 309 29.07 60.82 -37.92
N VAL A 310 28.87 59.66 -38.52
CA VAL A 310 29.85 59.01 -39.40
C VAL A 310 29.57 59.40 -40.85
N HIS A 311 30.40 60.27 -41.41
CA HIS A 311 30.34 60.61 -42.83
C HIS A 311 31.16 59.60 -43.64
N ASN A 312 30.51 58.82 -44.51
CA ASN A 312 31.19 57.95 -45.47
C ASN A 312 30.84 58.42 -46.89
N GLY A 313 31.81 59.02 -47.58
CA GLY A 313 31.60 59.52 -48.94
C GLY A 313 32.90 59.86 -49.67
N PRO A 314 32.88 59.94 -51.01
CA PRO A 314 34.08 60.18 -51.84
C PRO A 314 34.72 61.55 -51.60
N PHE A 315 34.01 62.48 -50.95
CA PHE A 315 34.49 63.83 -50.61
C PHE A 315 35.02 63.95 -49.16
N VAL A 316 35.10 62.85 -48.42
CA VAL A 316 35.71 62.83 -47.09
C VAL A 316 37.24 62.85 -47.27
N GLU A 317 37.87 63.97 -46.94
CA GLU A 317 39.33 64.14 -47.03
C GLU A 317 40.05 63.01 -46.28
N LYS A 318 40.78 62.15 -47.01
CA LYS A 318 41.53 61.03 -46.43
C LYS A 318 42.66 61.48 -45.49
N ASP A 319 43.14 62.72 -45.67
CA ASP A 319 44.23 63.31 -44.88
C ASP A 319 43.77 64.18 -43.71
N ARG A 320 42.45 64.28 -43.46
CA ARG A 320 41.97 64.93 -42.24
C ARG A 320 42.34 64.05 -41.03
N LYS A 321 43.32 64.49 -40.26
CA LYS A 321 43.53 64.02 -38.89
C LYS A 321 42.33 64.48 -38.05
N TRP A 322 41.32 63.63 -37.95
CA TRP A 322 40.17 63.90 -37.10
C TRP A 322 40.61 63.81 -35.63
N GLY A 323 40.75 64.97 -34.97
CA GLY A 323 40.97 65.02 -33.52
C GLY A 323 39.72 64.55 -32.77
N PHE A 324 39.91 63.82 -31.67
CA PHE A 324 38.84 63.27 -30.82
C PHE A 324 37.75 64.30 -30.45
N SER A 325 38.08 65.58 -30.32
CA SER A 325 37.12 66.65 -30.00
C SER A 325 36.19 67.05 -31.15
N LYS A 326 36.61 66.92 -32.42
CA LYS A 326 35.81 67.27 -33.60
C LYS A 326 34.95 66.11 -34.11
N LEU A 327 35.27 64.87 -33.72
CA LEU A 327 34.48 63.68 -34.06
C LEU A 327 33.22 63.53 -33.19
N CYS A 328 33.21 64.18 -32.02
CA CYS A 328 32.14 64.06 -31.02
C CYS A 328 31.04 65.13 -31.13
N ASN A 329 31.22 66.18 -31.96
CA ASN A 329 30.20 67.20 -32.23
C ASN A 329 30.56 68.00 -33.51
N PRO A 330 30.27 67.48 -34.71
CA PRO A 330 30.67 68.12 -35.97
C PRO A 330 29.84 69.37 -36.34
N GLU A 331 28.64 69.55 -35.78
CA GLU A 331 27.73 70.65 -36.15
C GLU A 331 27.51 71.71 -35.06
N GLY A 332 28.16 71.58 -33.89
CA GLY A 332 27.99 72.55 -32.81
C GLY A 332 26.54 72.59 -32.29
N ALA A 333 25.87 71.43 -32.28
CA ALA A 333 24.56 71.31 -31.65
C ALA A 333 24.68 71.86 -30.22
N GLN A 334 23.89 72.90 -29.92
CA GLN A 334 23.76 73.39 -28.54
C GLN A 334 23.07 72.30 -27.74
N ILE A 335 23.90 71.55 -27.02
CA ILE A 335 23.50 70.83 -25.81
C ILE A 335 23.02 71.94 -24.87
N ALA A 336 21.74 71.91 -24.51
CA ALA A 336 21.16 72.81 -23.52
C ALA A 336 21.86 72.62 -22.17
#